data_AF-A0AA39CFT1-F1
#
_entry.id   AF-A0AA39CFT1-F1
#
_cell.length_a   1.000
_cell.length_b   1.000
_cell.length_c   1.000
_cell.angle_alpha   90.00
_cell.angle_beta   90.00
_cell.angle_gamma   90.00
#
_symmetry.space_group_name_H-M   'P 1'
#
loop_
_entity.id
_entity.type
_entity.pdbx_description
1 polymer ?
#
loop_
_entity_poly.entity_id
_entity_poly.type
_entity_poly.pdbx_seq_one_letter_code
_entity_poly.pdbx_strand_id
1 'polypeptide(L)'
;MAESFYTSSLPTSATSPPPPLSPTSAAPPPPPPKPISHISQSGDPSRSATPTLSSTPAVGPAPFPTSYTRTDSPRPQPPLPTQQTPTPIPSSQLQHQEQYQPIPPPSLTDRWLPQTVEAKPLNELHPLLNNASLIASLASQHPSYQSSLQPLNSAIHANIALAQQVSHLEAQLRQLRDETARLLLNHTSLQTQWRRKQSEMDDALAPWGPRQMYQRLVSSINEQEALLRAMHESFLEGGHNDDAYYGAANGGKASEKEVTEWVRRIREGSTTLEKRREMRARWDEGRVGGWR
;
A
#
# COMPACT_ATOMS: atom_id res chain seq x y z
N MET A 1 10.36 -68.05 25.49
CA MET A 1 9.02 -68.27 26.08
C MET A 1 8.91 -67.34 27.28
N ALA A 2 7.73 -66.73 27.47
CA ALA A 2 7.21 -65.87 28.55
C ALA A 2 8.15 -65.51 29.73
N GLU A 3 8.18 -64.28 30.25
CA GLU A 3 7.18 -63.79 31.22
C GLU A 3 7.25 -62.27 31.45
N SER A 4 6.30 -61.77 32.25
CA SER A 4 5.67 -60.45 32.23
C SER A 4 5.85 -59.65 33.55
N PHE A 5 5.30 -58.42 33.57
CA PHE A 5 4.95 -57.53 34.71
C PHE A 5 6.09 -56.65 35.28
N TYR A 6 5.96 -55.33 35.50
CA TYR A 6 4.93 -54.46 36.12
C TYR A 6 4.97 -53.05 35.46
N THR A 7 3.89 -52.33 35.11
CA THR A 7 2.74 -51.69 35.82
C THR A 7 2.92 -50.21 36.20
N SER A 8 1.78 -49.50 36.13
CA SER A 8 1.45 -48.10 36.52
C SER A 8 1.81 -46.97 35.54
N SER A 9 0.91 -46.04 35.17
CA SER A 9 -0.47 -45.76 35.62
C SER A 9 -1.15 -44.72 34.69
N LEU A 10 -2.34 -45.06 34.15
CA LEU A 10 -3.66 -44.37 34.13
C LEU A 10 -3.79 -42.83 33.93
N PRO A 11 -4.98 -42.28 33.55
CA PRO A 11 -6.14 -42.85 32.82
C PRO A 11 -6.83 -41.89 31.81
N THR A 12 -7.85 -42.44 31.11
CA THR A 12 -9.12 -41.79 30.62
C THR A 12 -9.01 -40.70 29.54
N SER A 13 -9.89 -40.56 28.55
CA SER A 13 -11.10 -41.26 28.08
C SER A 13 -11.52 -40.54 26.79
N ALA A 14 -12.05 -41.30 25.84
CA ALA A 14 -12.69 -40.78 24.63
C ALA A 14 -13.97 -39.97 24.96
N THR A 15 -14.23 -38.87 24.27
CA THR A 15 -15.59 -38.33 24.07
C THR A 15 -15.67 -37.50 22.78
N SER A 16 -16.69 -37.81 21.99
CA SER A 16 -17.14 -37.23 20.71
C SER A 16 -17.49 -35.71 20.77
N PRO A 17 -17.63 -35.02 19.62
CA PRO A 17 -17.87 -33.58 19.58
C PRO A 17 -19.36 -33.20 19.79
N PRO A 18 -19.67 -32.05 20.39
CA PRO A 18 -21.03 -31.51 20.47
C PRO A 18 -21.42 -30.62 19.25
N PRO A 19 -22.74 -30.41 19.02
CA PRO A 19 -23.34 -29.78 17.83
C PRO A 19 -23.33 -28.22 17.86
N PRO A 20 -23.68 -27.54 16.75
CA PRO A 20 -23.57 -26.08 16.65
C PRO A 20 -24.72 -25.35 17.37
N LEU A 21 -24.38 -24.28 18.09
CA LEU A 21 -25.32 -23.33 18.69
C LEU A 21 -25.49 -22.11 17.78
N SER A 22 -26.75 -21.73 17.54
CA SER A 22 -27.16 -20.50 16.86
C SER A 22 -27.18 -19.28 17.83
N PRO A 23 -27.55 -18.07 17.37
CA PRO A 23 -26.72 -16.88 17.36
C PRO A 23 -26.89 -16.00 18.62
N THR A 24 -25.78 -15.59 19.24
CA THR A 24 -25.79 -14.55 20.27
C THR A 24 -25.76 -13.17 19.63
N SER A 25 -26.78 -12.40 19.98
CA SER A 25 -26.92 -10.95 19.83
C SER A 25 -25.62 -10.20 20.16
N ALA A 26 -24.95 -9.68 19.14
CA ALA A 26 -23.91 -8.67 19.27
C ALA A 26 -24.37 -7.44 18.48
N ALA A 27 -24.74 -6.39 19.20
CA ALA A 27 -25.10 -5.10 18.64
C ALA A 27 -23.93 -4.54 17.80
N PRO A 28 -24.19 -3.89 16.65
CA PRO A 28 -23.13 -3.29 15.84
C PRO A 28 -22.46 -2.13 16.59
N PRO A 29 -21.17 -1.85 16.35
CA PRO A 29 -20.47 -0.74 17.00
C PRO A 29 -21.11 0.61 16.66
N PRO A 30 -21.12 1.57 17.60
CA PRO A 30 -21.79 2.86 17.41
C PRO A 30 -21.13 3.69 16.29
N PRO A 31 -21.92 4.46 15.52
CA PRO A 31 -21.41 5.33 14.47
C PRO A 31 -20.61 6.51 15.05
N PRO A 32 -19.67 7.08 14.27
CA PRO A 32 -18.87 8.22 14.72
C PRO A 32 -19.72 9.48 14.98
N PRO A 33 -19.30 10.36 15.91
CA PRO A 33 -20.05 11.57 16.24
C PRO A 33 -20.06 12.56 15.07
N LYS A 34 -21.22 13.23 14.90
CA LYS A 34 -21.46 14.23 13.86
C LYS A 34 -20.58 15.47 14.06
N PRO A 35 -20.07 16.11 12.99
CA PRO A 35 -19.38 17.39 13.10
C PRO A 35 -20.36 18.51 13.50
N ILE A 36 -19.94 19.33 14.44
CA ILE A 36 -20.65 20.53 14.89
C ILE A 36 -20.60 21.56 13.75
N SER A 37 -21.74 21.77 13.11
CA SER A 37 -21.98 22.93 12.25
C SER A 37 -22.73 23.97 13.07
N HIS A 38 -22.11 25.11 13.43
CA HIS A 38 -22.72 26.44 13.60
C HIS A 38 -21.64 27.48 13.99
N ILE A 39 -21.01 28.15 13.01
CA ILE A 39 -20.73 29.58 13.14
C ILE A 39 -21.02 30.24 11.79
N SER A 40 -21.93 31.20 11.85
CA SER A 40 -22.52 31.93 10.73
C SER A 40 -21.57 33.00 10.21
N GLN A 41 -21.45 33.14 8.89
CA GLN A 41 -21.87 34.34 8.13
C GLN A 41 -21.13 34.50 6.78
N SER A 42 -21.97 34.73 5.76
CA SER A 42 -21.76 35.54 4.55
C SER A 42 -20.98 34.97 3.36
N GLY A 43 -21.70 34.85 2.23
CA GLY A 43 -21.17 35.14 0.90
C GLY A 43 -21.17 34.00 -0.13
N ASP A 44 -22.32 33.75 -0.75
CA ASP A 44 -22.43 33.12 -2.09
C ASP A 44 -22.02 34.16 -3.19
N PRO A 45 -21.85 33.86 -4.51
CA PRO A 45 -21.72 32.59 -5.23
C PRO A 45 -20.63 32.56 -6.34
N SER A 46 -20.42 31.37 -6.93
CA SER A 46 -19.95 31.11 -8.32
C SER A 46 -18.51 31.48 -8.74
N ARG A 47 -17.73 30.47 -9.18
CA ARG A 47 -17.31 30.29 -10.58
C ARG A 47 -16.32 29.13 -10.75
N SER A 48 -16.64 28.33 -11.75
CA SER A 48 -15.82 27.32 -12.42
C SER A 48 -14.47 27.87 -12.87
N ALA A 49 -13.38 27.16 -12.59
CA ALA A 49 -12.15 27.23 -13.40
C ALA A 49 -11.22 26.04 -13.12
N THR A 50 -11.06 25.18 -14.12
CA THR A 50 -9.93 24.27 -14.35
C THR A 50 -8.62 25.06 -14.46
N PRO A 51 -7.45 24.51 -14.08
CA PRO A 51 -6.19 24.98 -14.65
C PRO A 51 -5.60 23.94 -15.61
N THR A 52 -5.40 24.41 -16.83
CA THR A 52 -4.63 23.81 -17.91
C THR A 52 -3.13 23.89 -17.63
N LEU A 53 -2.40 22.87 -18.08
CA LEU A 53 -0.94 22.82 -18.21
C LEU A 53 -0.44 23.90 -19.17
N SER A 54 0.74 24.50 -18.91
CA SER A 54 1.84 24.75 -19.87
C SER A 54 2.90 25.77 -19.40
N SER A 55 4.18 25.35 -19.51
CA SER A 55 5.38 26.12 -19.95
C SER A 55 6.18 27.05 -19.01
N THR A 56 7.46 26.68 -18.83
CA THR A 56 8.66 27.52 -18.50
C THR A 56 9.21 28.25 -19.77
N PRO A 57 10.27 29.13 -19.78
CA PRO A 57 11.27 29.50 -18.74
C PRO A 57 11.70 31.01 -18.63
N ALA A 58 12.60 31.30 -17.65
CA ALA A 58 13.78 32.23 -17.68
C ALA A 58 13.85 33.56 -16.85
N VAL A 59 14.77 33.54 -15.86
CA VAL A 59 15.79 34.56 -15.40
C VAL A 59 15.41 35.82 -14.57
N GLY A 60 15.96 35.91 -13.34
CA GLY A 60 16.23 37.18 -12.60
C GLY A 60 16.16 37.07 -11.05
N PRO A 61 17.07 37.65 -10.23
CA PRO A 61 17.35 37.20 -8.85
C PRO A 61 16.73 38.03 -7.68
N ALA A 62 16.34 37.33 -6.60
CA ALA A 62 16.24 37.70 -5.15
C ALA A 62 15.36 38.92 -4.73
N PRO A 63 14.94 39.09 -3.44
CA PRO A 63 15.12 38.28 -2.22
C PRO A 63 13.81 37.89 -1.48
N PHE A 64 13.96 37.02 -0.47
CA PHE A 64 12.93 36.52 0.47
C PHE A 64 12.12 37.63 1.18
N PRO A 65 10.85 37.37 1.56
CA PRO A 65 10.64 36.90 2.93
C PRO A 65 9.54 35.83 3.11
N THR A 66 9.71 35.11 4.22
CA THR A 66 8.85 34.14 4.89
C THR A 66 7.36 34.46 4.95
N SER A 67 6.51 33.52 4.53
CA SER A 67 5.18 33.32 5.13
C SER A 67 4.67 31.89 4.89
N TYR A 68 4.41 31.20 6.00
CA TYR A 68 3.89 29.85 6.11
C TYR A 68 2.42 29.82 5.69
N THR A 69 2.07 29.12 4.61
CA THR A 69 0.68 28.80 4.27
C THR A 69 0.44 27.31 4.38
N ARG A 70 -0.45 26.98 5.31
CA ARG A 70 -0.94 25.67 5.72
C ARG A 70 -1.79 25.07 4.59
N THR A 71 -1.32 23.97 4.00
CA THR A 71 -2.12 23.15 3.08
C THR A 71 -2.84 22.07 3.90
N ASP A 72 -4.16 22.18 4.01
CA ASP A 72 -5.03 21.20 4.65
C ASP A 72 -5.35 20.08 3.65
N SER A 73 -4.88 18.86 3.92
CA SER A 73 -5.13 17.67 3.09
C SER A 73 -5.36 16.46 4.00
N PRO A 74 -6.44 15.68 3.84
CA PRO A 74 -6.88 14.66 4.80
C PRO A 74 -6.18 13.30 4.61
N ARG A 75 -4.88 13.30 4.30
CA ARG A 75 -4.09 12.06 4.18
C ARG A 75 -3.16 11.96 5.38
N PRO A 76 -3.15 10.85 6.14
CA PRO A 76 -2.12 10.64 7.15
C PRO A 76 -0.77 10.63 6.43
N GLN A 77 0.04 11.65 6.72
CA GLN A 77 1.41 11.70 6.21
C GLN A 77 2.16 10.49 6.77
N PRO A 78 2.96 9.77 5.96
CA PRO A 78 3.94 8.85 6.53
C PRO A 78 4.80 9.63 7.53
N PRO A 79 5.29 9.02 8.62
CA PRO A 79 6.12 9.74 9.59
C PRO A 79 7.30 10.35 8.82
N LEU A 80 7.25 11.67 8.65
CA LEU A 80 8.42 12.42 8.20
C LEU A 80 9.50 12.10 9.23
N PRO A 81 10.74 11.78 8.80
CA PRO A 81 11.84 11.83 9.74
C PRO A 81 11.75 13.22 10.36
N THR A 82 11.63 13.23 11.70
CA THR A 82 11.74 14.45 12.50
C THR A 82 12.85 15.27 11.87
N GLN A 83 12.56 16.53 11.53
CA GLN A 83 13.59 17.51 11.29
C GLN A 83 14.46 17.51 12.55
N GLN A 84 15.46 16.65 12.53
CA GLN A 84 16.70 16.88 13.22
C GLN A 84 17.11 18.21 12.60
N THR A 85 16.94 19.28 13.37
CA THR A 85 17.96 20.33 13.49
C THR A 85 19.27 19.72 13.04
N PRO A 86 20.07 20.35 12.15
CA PRO A 86 21.39 19.85 11.83
C PRO A 86 22.11 19.69 13.16
N THR A 87 22.10 18.47 13.67
CA THR A 87 22.93 18.03 14.75
C THR A 87 24.28 18.30 14.13
N PRO A 88 25.08 19.23 14.69
CA PRO A 88 26.45 19.35 14.24
C PRO A 88 26.94 17.92 14.25
N ILE A 89 27.38 17.44 13.07
CA ILE A 89 28.15 16.22 12.94
C ILE A 89 29.02 16.22 14.18
N PRO A 90 28.96 15.21 15.07
CA PRO A 90 29.89 15.18 16.18
C PRO A 90 31.27 15.03 15.55
N SER A 91 31.90 16.17 15.29
CA SER A 91 33.33 16.37 15.18
C SER A 91 34.04 15.88 16.46
N SER A 92 33.27 15.41 17.44
CA SER A 92 33.67 14.67 18.63
C SER A 92 34.37 13.33 18.38
N GLN A 93 34.50 12.84 17.13
CA GLN A 93 35.41 11.73 16.79
C GLN A 93 36.68 12.15 16.02
N LEU A 94 36.97 13.45 15.94
CA LEU A 94 38.36 13.88 16.09
C LEU A 94 38.70 13.80 17.59
N GLN A 95 38.64 12.58 18.14
CA GLN A 95 39.22 12.31 19.44
C GLN A 95 40.70 12.59 19.30
N HIS A 96 41.12 13.71 19.87
CA HIS A 96 42.48 14.00 20.29
C HIS A 96 43.53 13.46 19.30
N GLN A 97 43.77 14.19 18.21
CA GLN A 97 45.17 14.34 17.84
C GLN A 97 45.81 15.00 19.06
N GLU A 98 46.31 14.18 20.00
CA GLU A 98 47.50 14.58 20.74
C GLU A 98 48.39 15.19 19.70
N GLN A 99 48.72 16.46 19.92
CA GLN A 99 49.51 17.26 19.01
C GLN A 99 50.84 16.53 18.87
N TYR A 100 50.93 15.65 17.87
CA TYR A 100 52.06 14.76 17.68
C TYR A 100 53.27 15.67 17.47
N GLN A 101 54.11 15.75 18.49
CA GLN A 101 55.38 16.45 18.40
C GLN A 101 56.39 15.45 17.83
N PRO A 102 56.81 15.62 16.57
CA PRO A 102 57.84 14.77 16.01
C PRO A 102 59.12 14.95 16.81
N ILE A 103 59.69 13.84 17.28
CA ILE A 103 61.07 13.84 17.76
C ILE A 103 61.94 14.16 16.53
N PRO A 104 62.66 15.29 16.53
CA PRO A 104 63.49 15.63 15.38
C PRO A 104 64.60 14.57 15.20
N PRO A 105 65.02 14.30 13.95
CA PRO A 105 66.18 13.46 13.73
C PRO A 105 67.41 14.06 14.43
N PRO A 106 68.36 13.23 14.89
CA PRO A 106 69.51 13.71 15.63
C PRO A 106 70.33 14.65 14.74
N SER A 107 70.69 15.80 15.30
CA SER A 107 71.52 16.78 14.61
C SER A 107 72.98 16.29 14.54
N LEU A 108 73.77 16.76 13.57
CA LEU A 108 75.22 16.43 13.52
C LEU A 108 75.96 16.85 14.81
N THR A 109 75.40 17.82 15.55
CA THR A 109 75.90 18.28 16.85
C THR A 109 75.58 17.35 18.02
N ASP A 110 74.52 16.54 17.93
CA ASP A 110 74.13 15.59 18.99
C ASP A 110 75.06 14.38 19.08
N ARG A 111 75.83 14.09 18.02
CA ARG A 111 76.71 12.91 17.92
C ARG A 111 76.02 11.62 18.41
N TRP A 112 74.73 11.48 18.12
CA TRP A 112 73.96 10.33 18.60
C TRP A 112 74.52 9.05 17.99
N LEU A 113 74.99 8.15 18.86
CA LEU A 113 75.33 6.78 18.55
C LEU A 113 74.55 5.86 19.50
N PRO A 114 74.06 4.70 19.05
CA PRO A 114 73.52 3.71 19.97
C PRO A 114 74.61 3.22 20.93
N GLN A 115 74.22 2.96 22.18
CA GLN A 115 75.12 2.44 23.23
C GLN A 115 75.84 1.14 22.82
N THR A 116 75.24 0.38 21.89
CA THR A 116 75.81 -0.85 21.34
C THR A 116 77.00 -0.62 20.41
N VAL A 117 77.17 0.60 19.88
CA VAL A 117 78.24 0.98 18.95
C VAL A 117 79.32 1.79 19.65
N GLU A 118 78.95 2.56 20.68
CA GLU A 118 79.89 3.35 21.49
C GLU A 118 80.96 2.50 22.19
N ALA A 119 80.62 1.28 22.61
CA ALA A 119 81.52 0.38 23.34
C ALA A 119 82.41 -0.52 22.46
N LYS A 120 82.41 -0.36 21.12
CA LYS A 120 83.10 -1.27 20.19
C LYS A 120 84.49 -0.77 19.77
N PRO A 121 85.49 -1.65 19.62
CA PRO A 121 86.83 -1.27 19.16
C PRO A 121 86.85 -0.89 17.68
N LEU A 122 87.82 -0.07 17.27
CA LEU A 122 87.94 0.51 15.93
C LEU A 122 87.89 -0.51 14.78
N ASN A 123 88.44 -1.71 14.98
CA ASN A 123 88.43 -2.80 13.99
C ASN A 123 87.01 -3.29 13.65
N GLU A 124 86.08 -3.23 14.60
CA GLU A 124 84.69 -3.67 14.44
C GLU A 124 83.79 -2.57 13.84
N LEU A 125 84.21 -1.31 13.91
CA LEU A 125 83.48 -0.18 13.33
C LEU A 125 83.70 -0.06 11.81
N HIS A 126 84.88 -0.47 11.32
CA HIS A 126 85.24 -0.41 9.91
C HIS A 126 84.29 -1.20 8.99
N PRO A 127 83.97 -2.49 9.26
CA PRO A 127 83.01 -3.22 8.44
C PRO A 127 81.57 -2.70 8.58
N LEU A 128 81.22 -2.08 9.71
CA LEU A 128 79.90 -1.51 9.98
C LEU A 128 79.67 -0.24 9.17
N LEU A 129 80.70 0.61 9.04
CA LEU A 129 80.69 1.81 8.20
C LEU A 129 80.72 1.50 6.70
N ASN A 130 81.28 0.35 6.32
CA ASN A 130 81.38 -0.04 4.91
C ASN A 130 80.09 -0.67 4.36
N ASN A 131 79.09 -0.93 5.21
CA ASN A 131 77.82 -1.53 4.82
C ASN A 131 76.63 -0.58 5.08
N ALA A 132 76.09 -0.01 4.00
CA ALA A 132 74.98 0.95 4.06
C ALA A 132 73.70 0.37 4.70
N SER A 133 73.45 -0.93 4.56
CA SER A 133 72.27 -1.58 5.16
C SER A 133 72.38 -1.66 6.69
N LEU A 134 73.58 -1.89 7.22
CA LEU A 134 73.84 -1.88 8.65
C LEU A 134 73.69 -0.48 9.23
N ILE A 135 74.20 0.54 8.52
CA ILE A 135 74.01 1.96 8.89
C ILE A 135 72.53 2.33 8.92
N ALA A 136 71.74 1.91 7.93
CA ALA A 136 70.31 2.16 7.88
C ALA A 136 69.56 1.48 9.05
N SER A 137 69.93 0.23 9.38
CA SER A 137 69.38 -0.46 10.54
C SER A 137 69.74 0.24 11.86
N LEU A 138 70.94 0.81 11.94
CA LEU A 138 71.39 1.58 13.09
C LEU A 138 70.61 2.88 13.24
N ALA A 139 70.38 3.59 12.13
CA ALA A 139 69.58 4.82 12.10
C ALA A 139 68.11 4.57 12.52
N SER A 140 67.57 3.39 12.23
CA SER A 140 66.21 3.00 12.65
C SER A 140 66.03 2.77 14.15
N GLN A 141 67.14 2.64 14.91
CA GLN A 141 67.10 2.52 16.37
C GLN A 141 66.83 3.86 17.07
N HIS A 142 66.96 4.98 16.36
CA HIS A 142 66.68 6.29 16.95
C HIS A 142 65.16 6.50 17.15
N PRO A 143 64.72 7.08 18.28
CA PRO A 143 63.29 7.34 18.55
C PRO A 143 62.57 8.18 17.49
N SER A 144 63.28 9.05 16.75
CA SER A 144 62.70 9.83 15.65
C SER A 144 62.13 8.96 14.52
N TYR A 145 62.69 7.77 14.31
CA TYR A 145 62.19 6.85 13.29
C TYR A 145 60.80 6.33 13.68
N GLN A 146 60.64 5.83 14.92
CA GLN A 146 59.34 5.40 15.46
C GLN A 146 58.34 6.56 15.52
N SER A 147 58.81 7.75 15.90
CA SER A 147 58.03 8.97 15.85
C SER A 147 57.46 9.16 14.44
N SER A 148 58.30 9.18 13.40
CA SER A 148 57.88 9.44 12.01
C SER A 148 56.84 8.46 11.46
N LEU A 149 56.79 7.23 11.98
CA LEU A 149 55.82 6.22 11.59
C LEU A 149 54.46 6.38 12.29
N GLN A 150 54.38 7.11 13.41
CA GLN A 150 53.16 7.25 14.21
C GLN A 150 52.02 7.97 13.44
N PRO A 151 52.26 9.07 12.71
CA PRO A 151 51.24 9.69 11.85
C PRO A 151 50.77 8.79 10.71
N LEU A 152 51.69 7.98 10.15
CA LEU A 152 51.36 7.06 9.06
C LEU A 152 50.47 5.93 9.59
N ASN A 153 50.83 5.31 10.71
CA ASN A 153 50.03 4.28 11.35
C ASN A 153 48.64 4.81 11.76
N SER A 154 48.56 6.03 12.33
CA SER A 154 47.27 6.62 12.67
C SER A 154 46.40 6.88 11.44
N ALA A 155 46.98 7.37 10.34
CA ALA A 155 46.28 7.52 9.07
C ALA A 155 45.81 6.18 8.48
N ILE A 156 46.61 5.12 8.59
CA ILE A 156 46.20 3.76 8.17
C ILE A 156 45.03 3.27 9.02
N HIS A 157 45.11 3.38 10.34
CA HIS A 157 44.02 2.97 11.23
C HIS A 157 42.74 3.76 10.98
N ALA A 158 42.85 5.07 10.74
CA ALA A 158 41.71 5.91 10.38
C ALA A 158 41.07 5.48 9.06
N ASN A 159 41.87 5.19 8.03
CA ASN A 159 41.36 4.70 6.75
C ASN A 159 40.68 3.32 6.88
N ILE A 160 41.23 2.42 7.70
CA ILE A 160 40.61 1.10 7.97
C ILE A 160 39.27 1.30 8.68
N ALA A 161 39.19 2.15 9.70
CA ALA A 161 37.95 2.44 10.41
C ALA A 161 36.89 3.06 9.48
N LEU A 162 37.31 3.98 8.60
CA LEU A 162 36.43 4.60 7.62
C LEU A 162 35.93 3.57 6.58
N ALA A 163 36.80 2.70 6.08
CA ALA A 163 36.41 1.63 5.16
C ALA A 163 35.39 0.66 5.80
N GLN A 164 35.59 0.31 7.08
CA GLN A 164 34.64 -0.51 7.84
C GLN A 164 33.29 0.22 7.98
N GLN A 165 33.29 1.50 8.31
CA GLN A 165 32.07 2.30 8.41
C GLN A 165 31.32 2.36 7.08
N VAL A 166 32.03 2.62 5.97
CA VAL A 166 31.44 2.65 4.62
C VAL A 166 30.84 1.28 4.26
N SER A 167 31.53 0.18 4.57
CA SER A 167 31.01 -1.17 4.32
C SER A 167 29.74 -1.47 5.12
N HIS A 168 29.65 -0.99 6.36
CA HIS A 168 28.46 -1.15 7.20
C HIS A 168 27.28 -0.34 6.66
N LEU A 169 27.51 0.92 6.30
CA LEU A 169 26.49 1.78 5.69
C LEU A 169 26.02 1.22 4.34
N GLU A 170 26.92 0.66 3.54
CA GLU A 170 26.57 0.00 2.27
C GLU A 170 25.65 -1.22 2.52
N ALA A 171 25.95 -2.04 3.53
CA ALA A 171 25.10 -3.17 3.89
C ALA A 171 23.71 -2.71 4.35
N GLN A 172 23.62 -1.66 5.16
CA GLN A 172 22.35 -1.07 5.59
C GLN A 172 21.54 -0.50 4.42
N LEU A 173 22.20 0.21 3.49
CA LEU A 173 21.54 0.75 2.30
C LEU A 173 21.02 -0.36 1.38
N ARG A 174 21.76 -1.46 1.23
CA ARG A 174 21.29 -2.64 0.49
C ARG A 174 20.06 -3.25 1.15
N GLN A 175 20.08 -3.45 2.47
CA GLN A 175 18.92 -3.97 3.21
C GLN A 175 17.68 -3.08 3.05
N LEU A 176 17.84 -1.77 3.20
CA LEU A 176 16.74 -0.81 3.03
C LEU A 176 16.19 -0.80 1.60
N ARG A 177 17.08 -0.94 0.61
CA ARG A 177 16.68 -1.06 -0.80
C ARG A 177 15.88 -2.34 -1.06
N ASP A 178 16.28 -3.46 -0.48
CA ASP A 178 15.56 -4.73 -0.63
C ASP A 178 14.20 -4.69 0.08
N GLU A 179 14.14 -4.09 1.27
CA GLU A 179 12.89 -3.91 2.03
C GLU A 179 11.91 -3.02 1.27
N THR A 180 12.37 -1.87 0.76
CA THR A 180 11.54 -0.94 -0.01
C THR A 180 11.07 -1.57 -1.32
N ALA A 181 11.92 -2.35 -2.00
CA ALA A 181 11.51 -3.09 -3.19
C ALA A 181 10.39 -4.10 -2.88
N ARG A 182 10.50 -4.84 -1.77
CA ARG A 182 9.43 -5.76 -1.31
C ARG A 182 8.14 -5.02 -0.97
N LEU A 183 8.23 -3.88 -0.30
CA LEU A 183 7.06 -3.07 0.06
C LEU A 183 6.35 -2.51 -1.18
N LEU A 184 7.12 -2.04 -2.18
CA LEU A 184 6.56 -1.55 -3.45
C LEU A 184 5.87 -2.67 -4.25
N LEU A 185 6.46 -3.86 -4.29
CA LEU A 185 5.84 -5.04 -4.89
C LEU A 185 4.53 -5.42 -4.17
N ASN A 186 4.53 -5.40 -2.84
CA ASN A 186 3.32 -5.66 -2.06
C ASN A 186 2.24 -4.60 -2.35
N HIS A 187 2.58 -3.31 -2.28
CA HIS A 187 1.67 -2.21 -2.54
C HIS A 187 1.04 -2.29 -3.94
N THR A 188 1.87 -2.53 -4.97
CA THR A 188 1.37 -2.67 -6.35
C THR A 188 0.45 -3.88 -6.48
N SER A 189 0.79 -5.02 -5.86
CA SER A 189 -0.08 -6.19 -5.85
C SER A 189 -1.43 -5.89 -5.17
N LEU A 190 -1.44 -5.23 -4.01
CA LEU A 190 -2.67 -4.88 -3.30
C LEU A 190 -3.51 -3.87 -4.08
N GLN A 191 -2.87 -2.90 -4.74
CA GLN A 191 -3.57 -1.95 -5.61
C GLN A 191 -4.26 -2.66 -6.78
N THR A 192 -3.61 -3.64 -7.42
CA THR A 192 -4.24 -4.41 -8.50
C THR A 192 -5.40 -5.27 -7.99
N GLN A 193 -5.24 -5.89 -6.82
CA GLN A 193 -6.32 -6.66 -6.17
C GLN A 193 -7.50 -5.77 -5.80
N TRP A 194 -7.26 -4.58 -5.26
CA TRP A 194 -8.31 -3.63 -4.92
C TRP A 194 -9.05 -3.14 -6.17
N ARG A 195 -8.33 -2.79 -7.25
CA ARG A 195 -8.97 -2.39 -8.51
C ARG A 195 -9.83 -3.51 -9.09
N ARG A 196 -9.35 -4.76 -9.02
CA ARG A 196 -10.14 -5.93 -9.42
C ARG A 196 -11.38 -6.12 -8.54
N LYS A 197 -11.26 -5.94 -7.23
CA LYS A 197 -12.39 -6.05 -6.30
C LYS A 197 -13.43 -4.94 -6.53
N GLN A 198 -12.96 -3.73 -6.81
CA GLN A 198 -13.82 -2.61 -7.17
C GLN A 198 -14.59 -2.92 -8.45
N SER A 199 -13.92 -3.41 -9.50
CA SER A 199 -14.60 -3.78 -10.75
C SER A 199 -15.59 -4.93 -10.54
N GLU A 200 -15.24 -5.95 -9.76
CA GLU A 200 -16.16 -7.05 -9.41
C GLU A 200 -17.41 -6.54 -8.68
N MET A 201 -17.25 -5.56 -7.78
CA MET A 201 -18.38 -4.91 -7.11
C MET A 201 -19.21 -4.07 -8.08
N ASP A 202 -18.57 -3.26 -8.91
CA ASP A 202 -19.25 -2.41 -9.89
C ASP A 202 -20.04 -3.26 -10.91
N ASP A 203 -19.48 -4.40 -11.35
CA ASP A 203 -20.16 -5.37 -12.20
C ASP A 203 -21.35 -6.04 -11.50
N ALA A 204 -21.21 -6.38 -10.21
CA ALA A 204 -22.30 -6.93 -9.41
C ALA A 204 -23.43 -5.91 -9.17
N LEU A 205 -23.09 -4.62 -9.03
CA LEU A 205 -24.04 -3.53 -8.83
C LEU A 205 -24.64 -2.98 -10.12
N ALA A 206 -23.96 -3.14 -11.26
CA ALA A 206 -24.43 -2.67 -12.57
C ALA A 206 -25.91 -3.00 -12.86
N PRO A 207 -26.41 -4.25 -12.71
CA PRO A 207 -27.81 -4.58 -12.99
C PRO A 207 -28.82 -3.95 -12.01
N TRP A 208 -28.36 -3.48 -10.85
CA TRP A 208 -29.18 -2.83 -9.82
C TRP A 208 -29.08 -1.30 -9.88
N GLY A 209 -28.31 -0.77 -10.82
CA GLY A 209 -28.24 0.66 -11.06
C GLY A 209 -29.58 1.25 -11.50
N PRO A 210 -29.87 2.52 -11.20
CA PRO A 210 -31.16 3.16 -11.52
C PRO A 210 -31.55 3.03 -13.00
N ARG A 211 -30.58 3.18 -13.90
CA ARG A 211 -30.80 3.04 -15.35
C ARG A 211 -31.20 1.61 -15.74
N GLN A 212 -30.56 0.59 -15.17
CA GLN A 212 -30.87 -0.80 -15.49
C GLN A 212 -32.21 -1.23 -14.91
N MET A 213 -32.52 -0.83 -13.68
CA MET A 213 -33.85 -1.03 -13.10
C MET A 213 -34.95 -0.35 -13.93
N TYR A 214 -34.71 0.89 -14.38
CA TYR A 214 -35.64 1.59 -15.25
C TYR A 214 -35.84 0.85 -16.59
N GLN A 215 -34.75 0.40 -17.22
CA GLN A 215 -34.83 -0.38 -18.46
C GLN A 215 -35.59 -1.69 -18.27
N ARG A 216 -35.37 -2.41 -17.15
CA ARG A 216 -36.15 -3.60 -16.79
C ARG A 216 -37.64 -3.27 -16.61
N LEU A 217 -37.98 -2.13 -15.99
CA LEU A 217 -39.36 -1.68 -15.88
C LEU A 217 -39.98 -1.40 -17.27
N VAL A 218 -39.22 -0.81 -18.20
CA VAL A 218 -39.65 -0.63 -19.61
C VAL A 218 -39.92 -1.95 -20.29
N SER A 219 -38.96 -2.88 -20.21
CA SER A 219 -39.11 -4.22 -20.78
C SER A 219 -40.36 -4.91 -20.24
N SER A 220 -40.56 -4.89 -18.91
CA SER A 220 -41.70 -5.54 -18.26
C SER A 220 -43.06 -4.95 -18.62
N ILE A 221 -43.11 -3.68 -19.03
CA ILE A 221 -44.33 -3.04 -19.55
C ILE A 221 -44.58 -3.53 -20.97
N ASN A 222 -43.57 -3.47 -21.83
CA ASN A 222 -43.68 -3.92 -23.22
C ASN A 222 -44.05 -5.41 -23.31
N GLU A 223 -43.43 -6.24 -22.48
CA GLU A 223 -43.74 -7.67 -22.35
C GLU A 223 -45.19 -7.88 -21.90
N GLN A 224 -45.69 -7.13 -20.91
CA GLN A 224 -47.07 -7.24 -20.46
C GLN A 224 -48.07 -6.81 -21.54
N GLU A 225 -47.76 -5.76 -22.30
CA GLU A 225 -48.57 -5.33 -23.43
C GLU A 225 -48.59 -6.38 -24.55
N ALA A 226 -47.44 -7.01 -24.83
CA ALA A 226 -47.36 -8.09 -25.80
C ALA A 226 -48.16 -9.32 -25.34
N LEU A 227 -48.05 -9.72 -24.07
CA LEU A 227 -48.83 -10.82 -23.48
C LEU A 227 -50.33 -10.54 -23.52
N LEU A 228 -50.75 -9.31 -23.21
CA LEU A 228 -52.15 -8.93 -23.34
C LEU A 228 -52.58 -9.00 -24.81
N ARG A 229 -51.85 -8.42 -25.76
CA ARG A 229 -52.19 -8.53 -27.20
C ARG A 229 -52.31 -10.00 -27.64
N ALA A 230 -51.33 -10.84 -27.30
CA ALA A 230 -51.36 -12.27 -27.60
C ALA A 230 -52.54 -13.00 -26.93
N MET A 231 -52.97 -12.59 -25.73
CA MET A 231 -54.14 -13.16 -25.07
C MET A 231 -55.46 -12.70 -25.71
N HIS A 232 -55.52 -11.48 -26.24
CA HIS A 232 -56.67 -11.02 -27.03
C HIS A 232 -56.72 -11.76 -28.38
N GLU A 233 -55.57 -11.88 -29.06
CA GLU A 233 -55.46 -12.55 -30.36
C GLU A 233 -55.75 -14.06 -30.25
N SER A 234 -55.22 -14.76 -29.24
CA SER A 234 -55.46 -16.20 -29.05
C SER A 234 -56.91 -16.54 -28.71
N PHE A 235 -57.64 -15.66 -28.01
CA PHE A 235 -59.07 -15.84 -27.79
C PHE A 235 -59.91 -15.65 -29.06
N LEU A 236 -59.47 -14.74 -29.95
CA LEU A 236 -60.13 -14.52 -31.25
C LEU A 236 -59.82 -15.64 -32.25
N GLU A 237 -58.60 -16.17 -32.23
CA GLU A 237 -58.13 -17.25 -33.12
C GLU A 237 -58.67 -18.62 -32.70
N GLY A 238 -58.86 -18.88 -31.40
CA GLY A 238 -59.46 -20.13 -30.88
C GLY A 238 -60.90 -20.41 -31.34
N GLY A 239 -61.55 -19.48 -32.03
CA GLY A 239 -62.84 -19.67 -32.71
C GLY A 239 -62.76 -19.99 -34.20
N HIS A 240 -61.55 -20.04 -34.79
CA HIS A 240 -61.33 -20.14 -36.23
C HIS A 240 -60.39 -21.31 -36.59
N ASN A 241 -61.01 -22.47 -36.90
CA ASN A 241 -60.43 -23.68 -37.52
C ASN A 241 -59.54 -24.59 -36.66
N ASP A 242 -60.04 -25.81 -36.33
CA ASP A 242 -59.52 -27.08 -36.92
C ASP A 242 -60.36 -28.34 -36.57
N ASP A 243 -61.70 -28.27 -36.48
CA ASP A 243 -62.56 -29.47 -36.25
C ASP A 243 -63.76 -29.53 -37.21
N ALA A 244 -63.57 -29.06 -38.46
CA ALA A 244 -64.61 -29.06 -39.49
C ALA A 244 -64.55 -30.30 -40.43
N TYR A 245 -63.96 -31.43 -39.99
CA TYR A 245 -63.87 -32.64 -40.83
C TYR A 245 -64.86 -33.77 -40.44
N TYR A 246 -65.47 -33.76 -39.26
CA TYR A 246 -66.60 -34.66 -38.96
C TYR A 246 -67.68 -33.93 -38.17
N GLY A 247 -68.90 -33.95 -38.70
CA GLY A 247 -70.04 -33.17 -38.22
C GLY A 247 -70.32 -33.31 -36.72
N ALA A 248 -70.01 -32.24 -35.98
CA ALA A 248 -70.63 -31.93 -34.70
C ALA A 248 -71.03 -30.45 -34.72
N ALA A 249 -72.34 -30.21 -34.85
CA ALA A 249 -72.95 -28.89 -34.85
C ALA A 249 -72.97 -28.28 -33.43
N ASN A 250 -71.81 -27.89 -32.92
CA ASN A 250 -71.70 -26.87 -31.87
C ASN A 250 -70.45 -26.04 -32.15
N GLY A 251 -70.66 -25.00 -32.96
CA GLY A 251 -69.63 -24.18 -33.57
C GLY A 251 -68.69 -23.50 -32.58
N GLY A 252 -67.50 -23.18 -33.09
CA GLY A 252 -66.34 -22.55 -32.43
C GLY A 252 -66.62 -21.29 -31.61
N LYS A 253 -67.36 -21.47 -30.51
CA LYS A 253 -67.66 -20.48 -29.48
C LYS A 253 -67.00 -21.00 -28.21
N ALA A 254 -66.08 -20.22 -27.66
CA ALA A 254 -65.42 -20.53 -26.38
C ALA A 254 -66.45 -20.88 -25.30
N SER A 255 -66.15 -21.87 -24.46
CA SER A 255 -67.01 -22.26 -23.34
C SER A 255 -67.18 -21.10 -22.38
N GLU A 256 -68.36 -20.95 -21.75
CA GLU A 256 -68.62 -19.89 -20.76
C GLU A 256 -67.55 -19.85 -19.66
N LYS A 257 -67.05 -21.03 -19.24
CA LYS A 257 -65.94 -21.14 -18.28
C LYS A 257 -64.64 -20.55 -18.81
N GLU A 258 -64.31 -20.78 -20.08
CA GLU A 258 -63.11 -20.22 -20.73
C GLU A 258 -63.22 -18.71 -20.90
N VAL A 259 -64.41 -18.20 -21.23
CA VAL A 259 -64.69 -16.77 -21.30
C VAL A 259 -64.49 -16.11 -19.94
N THR A 260 -65.04 -16.69 -18.87
CA THR A 260 -64.89 -16.12 -17.51
C THR A 260 -63.43 -16.10 -17.05
N GLU A 261 -62.68 -17.17 -17.29
CA GLU A 261 -61.25 -17.24 -16.97
C GLU A 261 -60.41 -16.30 -17.83
N TRP A 262 -60.73 -16.14 -19.12
CA TRP A 262 -60.07 -15.17 -20.00
C TRP A 262 -60.33 -13.74 -19.53
N VAL A 263 -61.58 -13.37 -19.24
CA VAL A 263 -61.93 -12.04 -18.71
C VAL A 263 -61.18 -11.78 -17.39
N ARG A 264 -61.09 -12.78 -16.51
CA ARG A 264 -60.34 -12.69 -15.27
C ARG A 264 -58.85 -12.39 -15.53
N ARG A 265 -58.20 -13.17 -16.41
CA ARG A 265 -56.78 -12.99 -16.76
C ARG A 265 -56.50 -11.66 -17.46
N ILE A 266 -57.39 -11.20 -18.34
CA ILE A 266 -57.26 -9.89 -19.01
C ILE A 266 -57.36 -8.75 -17.99
N ARG A 267 -58.32 -8.82 -17.05
CA ARG A 267 -58.45 -7.82 -15.97
C ARG A 267 -57.22 -7.80 -15.07
N GLU A 268 -56.72 -8.97 -14.66
CA GLU A 268 -55.49 -9.09 -13.86
C GLU A 268 -54.26 -8.58 -14.61
N GLY A 269 -54.15 -8.86 -15.91
CA GLY A 269 -53.08 -8.37 -16.75
C GLY A 269 -53.14 -6.85 -16.98
N SER A 270 -54.34 -6.28 -17.20
CA SER A 270 -54.55 -4.83 -17.39
C SER A 270 -54.24 -4.05 -16.12
N THR A 271 -54.71 -4.53 -14.96
CA THR A 271 -54.40 -3.90 -13.66
C THR A 271 -52.90 -3.95 -13.36
N THR A 272 -52.21 -5.03 -13.72
CA THR A 272 -50.75 -5.13 -13.59
C THR A 272 -50.02 -4.16 -14.52
N LEU A 273 -50.51 -3.99 -15.76
CA LEU A 273 -49.96 -3.04 -16.73
C LEU A 273 -50.10 -1.59 -16.25
N GLU A 274 -51.30 -1.21 -15.78
CA GLU A 274 -51.58 0.12 -15.26
C GLU A 274 -50.69 0.45 -14.06
N LYS A 275 -50.53 -0.48 -13.11
CA LYS A 275 -49.61 -0.33 -11.97
C LYS A 275 -48.17 -0.07 -12.43
N ARG A 276 -47.67 -0.82 -13.42
CA ARG A 276 -46.30 -0.60 -13.94
C ARG A 276 -46.16 0.74 -14.66
N ARG A 277 -47.19 1.19 -15.40
CA ARG A 277 -47.21 2.52 -16.04
C ARG A 277 -47.22 3.64 -15.01
N GLU A 278 -47.96 3.50 -13.91
CA GLU A 278 -47.91 4.44 -12.80
C GLU A 278 -46.52 4.46 -12.14
N MET A 279 -45.93 3.28 -11.87
CA MET A 279 -44.56 3.20 -11.36
C MET A 279 -43.55 3.91 -12.26
N ARG A 280 -43.68 3.79 -13.59
CA ARG A 280 -42.87 4.54 -14.56
C ARG A 280 -43.08 6.05 -14.42
N ALA A 281 -44.32 6.53 -14.43
CA ALA A 281 -44.61 7.95 -14.31
C ALA A 281 -44.03 8.54 -13.03
N ARG A 282 -44.17 7.81 -11.91
CA ARG A 282 -43.56 8.17 -10.62
C ARG A 282 -42.03 8.19 -10.69
N TRP A 283 -41.41 7.28 -11.44
CA TRP A 283 -39.97 7.24 -11.64
C TRP A 283 -39.49 8.44 -12.46
N ASP A 284 -40.18 8.76 -13.56
CA ASP A 284 -39.86 9.87 -14.46
C ASP A 284 -40.00 11.23 -13.75
N GLU A 285 -40.96 11.34 -12.83
CA GLU A 285 -41.15 12.51 -11.96
C GLU A 285 -40.17 12.58 -10.77
N GLY A 286 -39.31 11.56 -10.59
CA GLY A 286 -38.36 11.50 -9.47
C GLY A 286 -39.01 11.23 -8.10
N ARG A 287 -40.22 10.68 -8.08
CA ARG A 287 -40.94 10.25 -6.86
C ARG A 287 -40.56 8.84 -6.39
N VAL A 288 -39.57 8.21 -7.01
CA VAL A 288 -39.06 6.88 -6.65
C VAL A 288 -37.70 7.03 -5.99
N GLY A 289 -37.57 6.51 -4.76
CA GLY A 289 -36.33 6.57 -3.98
C GLY A 289 -36.12 7.95 -3.35
N GLY A 290 -36.64 8.13 -2.13
CA GLY A 290 -36.44 9.34 -1.34
C GLY A 290 -35.00 9.48 -0.85
N TRP A 291 -34.10 9.93 -1.72
CA TRP A 291 -32.77 10.42 -1.37
C TRP A 291 -32.53 11.67 -2.21
N ARG A 292 -33.00 12.81 -1.68
CA ARG A 292 -32.46 14.13 -2.00
C ARG A 292 -31.39 14.45 -0.97
#